data_AF-A0A3M1BFM0-F1
#
_entry.id   AF-A0A3M1BFM0-F1
#
_cell.length_a   1.000
_cell.length_b   1.000
_cell.length_c   1.000
_cell.angle_alpha   90.00
_cell.angle_beta   90.00
_cell.angle_gamma   90.00
#
_symmetry.space_group_name_H-M   'P 1'
#
loop_
_entity.id
_entity.type
_entity.pdbx_description
1 polymer ?
#
loop_
_entity_poly.entity_id
_entity_poly.type
_entity_poly.pdbx_seq_one_letter_code
_entity_poly.pdbx_strand_id
1 'polypeptide(L)'
;AGCAIGEEFMETGRDALVIYDDLSKHAWAYRQVSLLLRRPPGREAYPGDLFYLHSRLLERAARLANHYVIVPKDFDAEEAEPGDGVDGKVYKGPLSRHDAERALKAMENAADYKIVKVKGTGGSLTALPIIETLLGDVSAYVPTNVISITDGQIYLENNLFYAGIRPAVNVGLSVSRVGGDAQTKAMKQVAGRLRLDMAAFRELAAFAQFGSDLDAATQARLNRGQHLQEILKQPQYAPVPLENQVITIYAGTHGYADDVPLERMREWEEALNRFMATSYPEVGKAIVEEGRISDETEALMVKALDEFKAGWR
;
A
#
# COMPACT_ATOMS: atom_id res chain seq x y z
N ALA A 1 24.12 3.47 4.96
CA ALA A 1 24.73 2.54 3.99
C ALA A 1 23.67 1.93 3.07
N GLY A 2 22.73 1.12 3.57
CA GLY A 2 21.68 0.51 2.75
C GLY A 2 20.88 1.50 1.89
N CYS A 3 20.54 2.68 2.43
CA CYS A 3 19.90 3.76 1.67
C CYS A 3 20.69 4.18 0.42
N ALA A 4 22.02 4.28 0.49
CA ALA A 4 22.86 4.68 -0.65
C ALA A 4 22.88 3.60 -1.74
N ILE A 5 22.77 2.33 -1.36
CA ILE A 5 22.62 1.23 -2.33
C ILE A 5 21.28 1.36 -3.06
N GLY A 6 20.20 1.69 -2.34
CA GLY A 6 18.88 1.93 -2.94
C GLY A 6 18.84 3.15 -3.85
N GLU A 7 19.55 4.23 -3.50
CA GLU A 7 19.65 5.44 -4.31
C GLU A 7 20.26 5.18 -5.68
N GLU A 8 21.25 4.29 -5.79
CA GLU A 8 21.81 3.90 -7.09
C GLU A 8 20.73 3.37 -8.06
N PHE A 9 19.75 2.61 -7.56
CA PHE A 9 18.62 2.16 -8.38
C PHE A 9 17.67 3.31 -8.69
N MET A 10 17.31 4.11 -7.69
CA MET A 10 16.42 5.26 -7.83
C MET A 10 16.93 6.29 -8.86
N GLU A 11 18.22 6.64 -8.77
CA GLU A 11 18.87 7.63 -9.64
C GLU A 11 19.06 7.13 -11.08
N THR A 12 19.03 5.81 -11.28
CA THR A 12 19.08 5.18 -12.62
C THR A 12 17.69 4.87 -13.18
N GLY A 13 16.63 5.46 -12.61
CA GLY A 13 15.25 5.32 -13.10
C GLY A 13 14.56 4.03 -12.69
N ARG A 14 15.15 3.24 -11.78
CA ARG A 14 14.61 1.98 -11.28
C ARG A 14 13.93 2.17 -9.93
N ASP A 15 13.12 1.21 -9.55
CA ASP A 15 12.47 1.19 -8.24
C ASP A 15 13.22 0.29 -7.26
N ALA A 16 13.36 0.74 -6.01
CA ALA A 16 13.97 -0.01 -4.93
C ALA A 16 13.13 0.06 -3.65
N LEU A 17 13.16 -1.02 -2.86
CA LEU A 17 12.55 -1.11 -1.55
C LEU A 17 13.65 -1.34 -0.50
N VAL A 18 13.67 -0.53 0.56
CA VAL A 18 14.56 -0.69 1.70
C VAL A 18 13.76 -0.87 2.99
N ILE A 19 14.12 -1.87 3.78
CA ILE A 19 13.54 -2.12 5.11
C ILE A 19 14.62 -1.84 6.15
N TYR A 20 14.33 -0.97 7.12
CA TYR A 20 15.24 -0.67 8.22
C TYR A 20 14.81 -1.43 9.47
N ASP A 21 15.49 -2.54 9.77
CA ASP A 21 15.20 -3.42 10.91
C ASP A 21 16.35 -3.39 11.93
N ASP A 22 16.29 -2.56 12.98
CA ASP A 22 15.24 -1.58 13.28
C ASP A 22 15.83 -0.21 13.68
N LEU A 23 15.01 0.83 13.54
CA LEU A 23 15.42 2.20 13.84
C LEU A 23 15.43 2.51 15.35
N SER A 24 14.82 1.68 16.21
CA SER A 24 14.91 1.81 17.66
C SER A 24 16.33 1.49 18.14
N LYS A 25 16.90 0.36 17.70
CA LYS A 25 18.27 -0.07 18.01
C LYS A 25 19.30 0.87 17.37
N HIS A 26 19.02 1.40 16.18
CA HIS A 26 19.84 2.46 15.58
C HIS A 26 19.90 3.72 16.45
N ALA A 27 18.76 4.17 16.98
CA ALA A 27 18.70 5.29 17.93
C ALA A 27 19.46 4.99 19.23
N TRP A 28 19.38 3.76 19.74
CA TRP A 28 20.12 3.35 20.95
C TRP A 28 21.63 3.41 20.74
N ALA A 29 22.12 2.89 19.60
CA ALA A 29 23.53 2.95 19.25
C ALA A 29 24.02 4.41 19.11
N TYR A 30 23.22 5.27 18.47
CA TYR A 30 23.55 6.69 18.35
C TYR A 30 23.58 7.42 19.69
N ARG A 31 22.65 7.07 20.60
CA ARG A 31 22.64 7.57 21.97
C ARG A 31 23.92 7.19 22.72
N GLN A 32 24.33 5.93 22.64
CA GLN A 32 25.57 5.45 23.27
C GLN A 32 26.79 6.24 22.80
N VAL A 33 26.95 6.42 21.49
CA VAL A 33 28.08 7.20 20.93
C VAL A 33 28.01 8.64 21.40
N SER A 34 26.84 9.27 21.34
CA SER A 34 26.64 10.66 21.77
C SER A 34 26.98 10.89 23.24
N LEU A 35 26.58 9.98 24.13
CA LEU A 35 26.89 10.05 25.55
C LEU A 35 28.39 9.84 25.83
N LEU A 36 29.04 8.91 25.14
CA LEU A 36 30.49 8.69 25.23
C LEU A 36 31.29 9.93 24.79
N LEU A 37 30.79 10.66 23.80
CA LEU A 37 31.32 11.94 23.34
C LEU A 37 30.95 13.12 24.26
N ARG A 38 30.28 12.86 25.39
CA ARG A 38 29.82 13.87 26.36
C ARG A 38 28.92 14.95 25.74
N ARG A 39 28.17 14.61 24.69
CA ARG A 39 27.12 15.49 24.16
C ARG A 39 25.98 15.60 25.19
N PRO A 40 25.43 16.80 25.45
CA PRO A 40 24.32 16.96 26.39
C PRO A 40 23.11 16.10 25.99
N PRO A 41 22.57 15.27 26.91
CA PRO A 41 21.36 14.50 26.66
C PRO A 41 20.09 15.34 26.83
N GLY A 42 19.05 14.98 26.08
CA GLY A 42 17.68 15.50 26.20
C GLY A 42 16.70 14.44 26.71
N ARG A 43 15.48 14.42 26.16
CA ARG A 43 14.40 13.49 26.53
C ARG A 43 14.86 12.04 26.38
N GLU A 44 14.57 11.21 27.38
CA GLU A 44 14.94 9.78 27.43
C GLU A 44 16.45 9.51 27.20
N ALA A 45 17.28 10.49 27.60
CA ALA A 45 18.74 10.51 27.45
C ALA A 45 19.27 10.49 26.00
N TYR A 46 18.42 10.72 25.00
CA TYR A 46 18.86 10.85 23.60
C TYR A 46 19.47 12.23 23.33
N PRO A 47 20.38 12.34 22.34
CA PRO A 47 20.89 13.64 21.92
C PRO A 47 19.81 14.48 21.23
N GLY A 48 19.93 15.81 21.27
CA GLY A 48 18.93 16.73 20.71
C GLY A 48 18.73 16.64 19.19
N ASP A 49 19.68 16.05 18.46
CA ASP A 49 19.65 15.83 17.02
C ASP A 49 19.15 14.44 16.62
N LEU A 50 18.54 13.67 17.52
CA LEU A 50 17.97 12.36 17.19
C LEU A 50 16.92 12.44 16.07
N PHE A 51 16.07 13.47 16.09
CA PHE A 51 15.10 13.69 15.00
C PHE A 51 15.81 13.82 13.65
N TYR A 52 16.88 14.63 13.61
CA TYR A 52 17.69 14.83 12.40
C TYR A 52 18.37 13.56 11.91
N LEU A 53 18.77 12.66 12.83
CA LEU A 53 19.36 11.36 12.46
C LEU A 53 18.42 10.55 11.56
N HIS A 54 17.14 10.47 11.92
CA HIS A 54 16.15 9.68 11.17
C HIS A 54 15.54 10.47 10.01
N SER A 55 15.32 11.79 10.15
CA SER A 55 14.74 12.58 9.06
C SER A 55 15.67 12.60 7.85
N ARG A 56 16.96 12.89 8.01
CA ARG A 56 17.93 12.87 6.91
C ARG A 56 18.09 11.49 6.25
N LEU A 57 17.68 10.42 6.93
CA LEU A 57 17.71 9.06 6.40
C LEU A 57 16.44 8.74 5.61
N LEU A 58 15.27 9.04 6.20
CA LEU A 58 13.98 8.69 5.62
C LEU A 58 13.54 9.64 4.50
N GLU A 59 13.92 10.92 4.56
CA GLU A 59 13.69 11.91 3.49
C GLU A 59 14.46 11.60 2.19
N ARG A 60 15.36 10.61 2.21
CA ARG A 60 16.03 10.09 1.00
C ARG A 60 15.17 9.09 0.25
N ALA A 61 14.15 8.52 0.88
CA ALA A 61 13.16 7.69 0.24
C ALA A 61 12.15 8.59 -0.49
N ALA A 62 12.26 8.66 -1.82
CA ALA A 62 11.45 9.56 -2.63
C ALA A 62 11.15 8.93 -4.00
N ARG A 63 10.25 9.58 -4.75
CA ARG A 63 10.03 9.31 -6.17
C ARG A 63 10.59 10.49 -6.97
N LEU A 64 11.55 10.21 -7.85
CA LEU A 64 12.13 11.24 -8.72
C LEU A 64 11.14 11.60 -9.84
N ALA A 65 11.24 12.84 -10.32
CA ALA A 65 10.43 13.27 -11.46
C ALA A 65 10.89 12.55 -12.74
N ASN A 66 9.92 12.17 -13.58
CA ASN A 66 10.21 11.79 -14.96
C ASN A 66 10.75 13.01 -15.71
N HIS A 67 11.71 12.80 -16.60
CA HIS A 67 12.05 13.81 -17.60
C HIS A 67 11.40 13.46 -18.93
N TYR A 68 11.13 14.48 -19.73
CA TYR A 68 10.49 14.30 -21.03
C TYR A 68 11.22 15.07 -22.12
N VAL A 69 11.11 14.57 -23.34
CA VAL A 69 11.56 15.22 -24.57
C VAL A 69 10.42 15.16 -25.60
N ILE A 70 10.44 16.09 -26.56
CA ILE A 70 9.51 16.08 -27.68
C ILE A 70 10.22 15.42 -28.86
N VAL A 71 9.64 14.35 -29.40
CA VAL A 71 10.19 13.58 -30.51
C VAL A 71 9.19 13.52 -31.67
N PRO A 72 9.64 13.20 -32.90
CA PRO A 72 8.74 12.95 -34.01
C PRO A 72 7.73 11.83 -33.68
N LYS A 73 6.53 11.90 -34.26
CA LYS A 73 5.45 10.95 -33.96
C LYS A 73 5.79 9.50 -34.33
N ASP A 74 6.58 9.35 -35.39
CA ASP A 74 7.14 8.09 -35.91
C ASP A 74 8.34 7.57 -35.11
N PHE A 75 8.74 8.22 -34.01
CA PHE A 75 9.78 7.69 -33.12
C PHE A 75 9.39 6.32 -32.55
N ASP A 76 10.17 5.28 -32.87
CA ASP A 76 9.78 3.89 -32.62
C ASP A 76 10.03 3.40 -31.18
N ALA A 77 10.83 4.10 -30.37
CA ALA A 77 11.16 3.66 -29.01
C ALA A 77 10.20 4.22 -27.94
N GLU A 78 9.96 3.43 -26.88
CA GLU A 78 9.11 3.82 -25.74
C GLU A 78 9.78 4.86 -24.82
N GLU A 79 11.11 4.80 -24.72
CA GLU A 79 11.93 5.77 -23.99
C GLU A 79 12.93 6.41 -24.95
N ALA A 80 13.18 7.70 -24.75
CA ALA A 80 14.09 8.49 -25.57
C ALA A 80 15.38 8.82 -24.81
N GLU A 81 16.47 9.02 -25.55
CA GLU A 81 17.69 9.62 -25.02
C GLU A 81 17.52 11.15 -24.94
N PRO A 82 18.25 11.84 -24.03
CA PRO A 82 18.18 13.29 -23.92
C PRO A 82 18.42 14.07 -25.22
N GLY A 83 19.16 13.48 -26.18
CA GLY A 83 19.50 14.08 -27.46
C GLY A 83 18.46 13.92 -28.56
N ASP A 84 17.43 13.08 -28.36
CA ASP A 84 16.41 12.82 -29.38
C ASP A 84 15.37 13.96 -29.49
N GLY A 85 15.42 14.92 -28.56
CA GLY A 85 14.51 16.05 -28.50
C GLY A 85 14.66 16.99 -29.69
N VAL A 86 13.58 17.16 -30.47
CA VAL A 86 13.56 18.01 -31.68
C VAL A 86 13.72 19.50 -31.37
N ASP A 87 13.36 19.91 -30.16
CA ASP A 87 13.49 21.29 -29.67
C ASP A 87 14.78 21.53 -28.87
N GLY A 88 15.64 20.51 -28.78
CA GLY A 88 16.88 20.55 -28.01
C GLY A 88 16.68 20.71 -26.49
N LYS A 89 15.47 20.49 -25.97
CA LYS A 89 15.14 20.67 -24.56
C LYS A 89 14.78 19.34 -23.90
N VAL A 90 15.26 19.20 -22.66
CA VAL A 90 14.82 18.15 -21.74
C VAL A 90 14.00 18.81 -20.64
N TYR A 91 12.71 18.47 -20.58
CA TYR A 91 11.79 18.97 -19.58
C TYR A 91 12.03 18.21 -18.27
N LYS A 92 12.39 18.94 -17.21
CA LYS A 92 12.79 18.39 -15.90
C LYS A 92 11.94 18.98 -14.76
N GLY A 93 12.02 18.35 -13.60
CA GLY A 93 11.34 18.81 -12.38
C GLY A 93 9.88 18.32 -12.25
N PRO A 94 9.18 18.72 -11.18
CA PRO A 94 7.86 18.17 -10.83
C PRO A 94 6.77 18.42 -11.88
N LEU A 95 6.90 19.50 -12.66
CA LEU A 95 5.96 19.89 -13.73
C LEU A 95 6.45 19.52 -15.13
N SER A 96 7.48 18.68 -15.24
CA SER A 96 8.14 18.34 -16.51
C SER A 96 7.15 17.93 -17.62
N ARG A 97 6.16 17.11 -17.29
CA ARG A 97 5.13 16.68 -18.26
C ARG A 97 4.25 17.85 -18.73
N HIS A 98 3.79 18.66 -17.79
CA HIS A 98 2.94 19.82 -18.09
C HIS A 98 3.70 20.86 -18.92
N ASP A 99 4.98 21.08 -18.61
CA ASP A 99 5.83 22.01 -19.36
C ASP A 99 6.12 21.49 -20.78
N ALA A 100 6.34 20.17 -20.93
CA ALA A 100 6.46 19.53 -22.24
C ALA A 100 5.16 19.64 -23.05
N GLU A 101 3.99 19.44 -22.41
CA GLU A 101 2.68 19.60 -23.04
C GLU A 101 2.42 21.04 -23.49
N ARG A 102 2.83 22.03 -22.68
CA ARG A 102 2.74 23.45 -23.04
C ARG A 102 3.63 23.78 -24.23
N ALA A 103 4.85 23.25 -24.25
CA ALA A 103 5.78 23.47 -25.36
C ALA A 103 5.32 22.80 -26.65
N LEU A 104 4.84 21.55 -26.58
CA LEU A 104 4.28 20.84 -27.72
C LEU A 104 3.10 21.62 -28.35
N LYS A 105 2.19 22.14 -27.51
CA LYS A 105 1.05 22.96 -27.98
C LYS A 105 1.46 24.28 -28.63
N ALA A 106 2.64 24.80 -28.31
CA ALA A 106 3.15 26.06 -28.88
C ALA A 106 3.88 25.85 -30.22
N MET A 107 4.11 24.61 -30.65
CA MET A 107 4.74 24.30 -31.94
C MET A 107 3.72 24.43 -33.09
N GLU A 108 4.16 24.97 -34.23
CA GLU A 108 3.31 25.15 -35.41
C GLU A 108 2.76 23.81 -35.96
N ASN A 109 3.51 22.71 -35.83
CA ASN A 109 3.15 21.37 -36.30
C ASN A 109 2.99 20.36 -35.15
N ALA A 110 2.30 20.73 -34.06
CA ALA A 110 2.15 19.91 -32.86
C ALA A 110 1.63 18.47 -33.12
N ALA A 111 0.85 18.26 -34.19
CA ALA A 111 0.27 16.96 -34.54
C ALA A 111 1.29 15.92 -35.02
N ASP A 112 2.49 16.36 -35.42
CA ASP A 112 3.58 15.54 -35.95
C ASP A 112 4.59 15.12 -34.88
N TYR A 113 4.36 15.53 -33.62
CA TYR A 113 5.26 15.23 -32.51
C TYR A 113 4.52 14.58 -31.34
N LYS A 114 5.27 13.93 -30.47
CA LYS A 114 4.78 13.34 -29.22
C LYS A 114 5.78 13.56 -28.10
N ILE A 115 5.29 13.46 -26.87
CA ILE A 115 6.11 13.57 -25.65
C ILE A 115 6.54 12.16 -25.25
N VAL A 116 7.84 11.95 -25.11
CA VAL A 116 8.40 10.66 -24.71
C VAL A 116 9.23 10.84 -23.44
N LYS A 117 9.16 9.85 -22.56
CA LYS A 117 9.91 9.81 -21.30
C LYS A 117 11.38 9.58 -21.61
N VAL A 118 12.26 10.29 -20.92
CA VAL A 118 13.70 10.07 -21.01
C VAL A 118 14.07 8.82 -20.24
N LYS A 119 14.86 7.95 -20.87
CA LYS A 119 15.38 6.71 -20.30
C LYS A 119 16.14 6.97 -18.99
N GLY A 120 15.98 6.06 -18.04
CA GLY A 120 16.68 6.12 -16.75
C GLY A 120 16.20 7.25 -15.82
N THR A 121 14.99 7.78 -16.04
CA THR A 121 14.39 8.80 -15.16
C THR A 121 13.16 8.24 -14.44
N GLY A 122 12.79 8.90 -13.33
CA GLY A 122 11.55 8.59 -12.60
C GLY A 122 11.63 7.44 -11.59
N GLY A 123 12.83 7.01 -11.20
CA GLY A 123 13.00 5.94 -10.23
C GLY A 123 12.51 6.33 -8.84
N SER A 124 12.29 5.32 -8.00
CA SER A 124 11.81 5.52 -6.64
C SER A 124 12.57 4.68 -5.62
N LEU A 125 12.70 5.21 -4.40
CA LEU A 125 13.14 4.48 -3.22
C LEU A 125 12.01 4.46 -2.21
N THR A 126 11.40 3.29 -2.02
CA THR A 126 10.39 3.08 -0.98
C THR A 126 11.09 2.61 0.30
N ALA A 127 10.76 3.21 1.44
CA ALA A 127 11.34 2.83 2.74
C ALA A 127 10.26 2.33 3.71
N LEU A 128 10.51 1.19 4.34
CA LEU A 128 9.70 0.63 5.43
C LEU A 128 10.55 0.54 6.70
N PRO A 129 10.58 1.59 7.54
CA PRO A 129 11.26 1.52 8.83
C PRO A 129 10.48 0.69 9.85
N ILE A 130 11.19 -0.15 10.61
CA ILE A 130 10.64 -0.87 11.75
C ILE A 130 11.01 -0.12 13.03
N ILE A 131 10.01 0.04 13.91
CA ILE A 131 10.16 0.62 15.24
C ILE A 131 9.60 -0.36 16.26
N GLU A 132 10.46 -0.74 17.21
CA GLU A 132 10.05 -1.49 18.39
C GLU A 132 9.47 -0.51 19.42
N THR A 133 8.21 -0.74 19.82
CA THR A 133 7.56 -0.01 20.92
C THR A 133 7.67 -0.83 22.21
N LEU A 134 7.84 -0.16 23.35
CA LEU A 134 7.86 -0.82 24.65
C LEU A 134 6.45 -0.84 25.23
N LEU A 135 5.95 -2.04 25.56
CA LEU A 135 4.60 -2.22 26.14
C LEU A 135 3.47 -1.58 25.30
N GLY A 136 3.67 -1.44 23.99
CA GLY A 136 2.71 -0.81 23.09
C GLY A 136 2.66 0.72 23.17
N ASP A 137 3.57 1.38 23.90
CA ASP A 137 3.59 2.84 23.99
C ASP A 137 4.08 3.50 22.69
N VAL A 138 3.14 4.00 21.90
CA VAL A 138 3.39 4.77 20.67
C VAL A 138 3.75 6.24 20.93
N SER A 139 3.58 6.73 22.16
CA SER A 139 3.83 8.12 22.55
C SER A 139 5.25 8.37 23.07
N ALA A 140 6.05 7.30 23.18
CA ALA A 140 7.47 7.38 23.49
C ALA A 140 8.23 8.25 22.47
N TYR A 141 9.40 8.76 22.88
CA TYR A 141 10.11 9.77 22.10
C TYR A 141 10.53 9.30 20.70
N VAL A 142 11.11 8.09 20.59
CA VAL A 142 11.57 7.55 19.28
C VAL A 142 10.41 7.23 18.33
N PRO A 143 9.36 6.48 18.76
CA PRO A 143 8.19 6.23 17.91
C PRO A 143 7.53 7.52 17.41
N THR A 144 7.30 8.49 18.30
CA THR A 144 6.66 9.77 17.93
C THR A 144 7.46 10.53 16.86
N ASN A 145 8.79 10.55 16.97
CA ASN A 145 9.65 11.19 15.98
C ASN A 145 9.57 10.52 14.61
N VAL A 146 9.52 9.19 14.56
CA VAL A 146 9.47 8.48 13.28
C VAL A 146 8.08 8.60 12.64
N ILE A 147 7.01 8.54 13.43
CA ILE A 147 5.63 8.78 12.96
C ILE A 147 5.48 10.18 12.35
N SER A 148 6.16 11.19 12.89
CA SER A 148 6.08 12.54 12.32
C SER A 148 6.83 12.70 11.00
N ILE A 149 7.84 11.84 10.74
CA ILE A 149 8.61 11.83 9.49
C ILE A 149 7.91 11.01 8.40
N THR A 150 7.44 9.80 8.72
CA THR A 150 6.90 8.88 7.73
C THR A 150 5.53 9.29 7.19
N ASP A 151 5.24 8.93 5.94
CA ASP A 151 3.94 9.15 5.27
C ASP A 151 2.81 8.21 5.72
N GLY A 152 2.98 7.52 6.85
CA GLY A 152 2.01 6.58 7.37
C GLY A 152 2.67 5.56 8.29
N GLN A 153 1.84 4.74 8.91
CA GLN A 153 2.30 3.67 9.79
C GLN A 153 1.38 2.47 9.74
N ILE A 154 1.97 1.29 9.91
CA ILE A 154 1.26 0.05 10.19
C ILE A 154 1.57 -0.31 11.64
N TYR A 155 0.56 -0.27 12.49
CA TYR A 155 0.69 -0.58 13.90
C TYR A 155 0.26 -2.02 14.17
N LEU A 156 1.16 -2.81 14.74
CA LEU A 156 0.93 -4.21 15.09
C LEU A 156 0.68 -4.36 16.59
N GLU A 157 -0.39 -5.05 16.98
CA GLU A 157 -0.79 -5.20 18.37
C GLU A 157 -0.61 -6.62 18.90
N ASN A 158 -0.06 -6.73 20.11
CA ASN A 158 0.11 -8.00 20.80
C ASN A 158 -1.24 -8.69 21.07
N ASN A 159 -2.27 -7.95 21.48
CA ASN A 159 -3.59 -8.52 21.79
C ASN A 159 -4.23 -9.17 20.55
N LEU A 160 -4.16 -8.52 19.39
CA LEU A 160 -4.64 -9.08 18.12
C LEU A 160 -3.84 -10.34 17.75
N PHE A 161 -2.51 -10.29 17.90
CA PHE A 161 -1.64 -11.41 17.60
C PHE A 161 -1.93 -12.67 18.45
N TYR A 162 -2.16 -12.49 19.76
CA TYR A 162 -2.50 -13.57 20.68
C TYR A 162 -3.94 -14.06 20.51
N ALA A 163 -4.86 -13.22 20.03
CA ALA A 163 -6.21 -13.60 19.62
C ALA A 163 -6.24 -14.36 18.27
N GLY A 164 -5.09 -14.64 17.66
CA GLY A 164 -5.00 -15.38 16.40
C GLY A 164 -5.26 -14.52 15.15
N ILE A 165 -5.33 -13.19 15.29
CA ILE A 165 -5.47 -12.26 14.17
C ILE A 165 -4.05 -11.95 13.67
N ARG A 166 -3.70 -12.52 12.51
CA ARG A 166 -2.38 -12.41 11.89
C ARG A 166 -2.57 -12.17 10.39
N PRO A 167 -2.05 -11.08 9.79
CA PRO A 167 -1.23 -10.05 10.43
C PRO A 167 -1.99 -9.20 11.45
N ALA A 168 -1.33 -8.84 12.54
CA ALA A 168 -1.94 -8.23 13.73
C ALA A 168 -2.15 -6.70 13.59
N VAL A 169 -2.65 -6.26 12.43
CA VAL A 169 -2.76 -4.83 12.08
C VAL A 169 -3.92 -4.18 12.84
N ASN A 170 -3.64 -3.11 13.58
CA ASN A 170 -4.69 -2.24 14.11
C ASN A 170 -5.14 -1.25 13.03
N VAL A 171 -6.33 -1.47 12.47
CA VAL A 171 -6.92 -0.64 11.39
C VAL A 171 -7.23 0.80 11.83
N GLY A 172 -7.46 1.03 13.13
CA GLY A 172 -7.75 2.37 13.68
C GLY A 172 -6.50 3.23 13.83
N LEU A 173 -5.40 2.63 14.32
CA LEU A 173 -4.12 3.33 14.55
C LEU A 173 -3.22 3.36 13.31
N SER A 174 -3.41 2.43 12.37
CA SER A 174 -2.67 2.38 11.11
C SER A 174 -3.26 3.34 10.08
N VAL A 175 -2.41 4.09 9.40
CA VAL A 175 -2.82 5.05 8.37
C VAL A 175 -1.80 5.10 7.24
N SER A 176 -2.26 5.46 6.05
CA SER A 176 -1.41 5.92 4.93
C SER A 176 -1.84 7.33 4.56
N ARG A 177 -0.90 8.28 4.57
CA ARG A 177 -1.12 9.68 4.16
C ARG A 177 -1.20 9.82 2.65
N VAL A 178 -0.57 8.90 1.89
CA VAL A 178 -0.71 8.80 0.43
C VAL A 178 -2.12 8.32 0.05
N GLY A 179 -2.73 7.49 0.89
CA GLY A 179 -4.12 7.06 0.73
C GLY A 179 -4.35 6.25 -0.54
N GLY A 180 -5.47 6.53 -1.22
CA GLY A 180 -5.93 5.76 -2.38
C GLY A 180 -5.11 5.94 -3.66
N ASP A 181 -4.17 6.89 -3.69
CA ASP A 181 -3.30 7.12 -4.85
C ASP A 181 -2.22 6.04 -4.98
N ALA A 182 -1.95 5.30 -3.90
CA ALA A 182 -1.08 4.13 -3.89
C ALA A 182 -1.80 2.82 -4.29
N GLN A 183 -3.11 2.85 -4.53
CA GLN A 183 -3.92 1.67 -4.86
C GLN A 183 -4.18 1.58 -6.36
N THR A 184 -4.27 0.35 -6.88
CA THR A 184 -4.90 0.13 -8.19
C THR A 184 -6.37 0.53 -8.13
N LYS A 185 -6.97 0.89 -9.27
CA LYS A 185 -8.38 1.26 -9.32
C LYS A 185 -9.27 0.10 -8.85
N ALA A 186 -8.92 -1.13 -9.23
CA ALA A 186 -9.59 -2.35 -8.80
C ALA A 186 -9.60 -2.49 -7.27
N MET A 187 -8.45 -2.36 -6.62
CA MET A 187 -8.36 -2.44 -5.15
C MET A 187 -9.17 -1.31 -4.48
N LYS A 188 -9.13 -0.09 -5.04
CA LYS A 188 -9.88 1.04 -4.52
C LYS A 188 -11.41 0.83 -4.61
N GLN A 189 -11.89 0.21 -5.69
CA GLN A 189 -13.32 -0.12 -5.88
C GLN A 189 -13.83 -1.08 -4.78
N VAL A 190 -13.02 -2.06 -4.37
CA VAL A 190 -13.45 -3.08 -3.40
C VAL A 190 -13.13 -2.74 -1.95
N ALA A 191 -12.01 -2.07 -1.69
CA ALA A 191 -11.54 -1.77 -0.34
C ALA A 191 -12.04 -0.42 0.21
N GLY A 192 -12.70 0.40 -0.62
CA GLY A 192 -13.12 1.76 -0.26
C GLY A 192 -13.99 1.84 1.01
N ARG A 193 -14.84 0.83 1.23
CA ARG A 193 -15.68 0.73 2.44
C ARG A 193 -15.08 -0.12 3.55
N LEU A 194 -14.14 -1.01 3.21
CA LEU A 194 -13.57 -2.01 4.13
C LEU A 194 -13.03 -1.39 5.41
N ARG A 195 -12.30 -0.27 5.32
CA ARG A 195 -11.76 0.41 6.52
C ARG A 195 -12.86 0.92 7.45
N LEU A 196 -13.90 1.53 6.89
CA LEU A 196 -15.03 2.05 7.66
C LEU A 196 -15.83 0.90 8.29
N ASP A 197 -16.08 -0.16 7.52
CA ASP A 197 -16.80 -1.34 8.00
C ASP A 197 -16.02 -2.04 9.12
N MET A 198 -14.68 -2.18 9.00
CA MET A 198 -13.82 -2.75 10.04
C MET A 198 -13.71 -1.85 11.29
N ALA A 199 -13.71 -0.53 11.13
CA ALA A 199 -13.72 0.39 12.25
C ALA A 199 -15.05 0.30 13.03
N ALA A 200 -16.18 0.33 12.32
CA ALA A 200 -17.50 0.16 12.91
C ALA A 200 -17.66 -1.22 13.57
N PHE A 201 -17.14 -2.28 12.94
CA PHE A 201 -17.13 -3.62 13.51
C PHE A 201 -16.40 -3.68 14.85
N ARG A 202 -15.23 -3.05 14.98
CA ARG A 202 -14.48 -3.05 16.26
C ARG A 202 -15.23 -2.36 17.37
N GLU A 203 -15.89 -1.24 17.07
CA GLU A 203 -16.74 -0.53 18.02
C GLU A 203 -17.92 -1.41 18.45
N LEU A 204 -18.66 -1.98 17.49
CA LEU A 204 -19.78 -2.88 17.75
C LEU A 204 -19.38 -4.14 18.52
N ALA A 205 -18.23 -4.74 18.20
CA ALA A 205 -17.72 -5.93 18.88
C ALA A 205 -17.43 -5.66 20.36
N ALA A 206 -16.93 -4.46 20.70
CA ALA A 206 -16.75 -4.06 22.09
C ALA A 206 -18.08 -3.90 22.83
N PHE A 207 -19.10 -3.30 22.19
CA PHE A 207 -20.44 -3.16 22.78
C PHE A 207 -21.17 -4.50 22.93
N ALA A 208 -21.04 -5.39 21.94
CA ALA A 208 -21.67 -6.71 21.94
C ALA A 208 -21.19 -7.60 23.09
N GLN A 209 -20.00 -7.34 23.67
CA GLN A 209 -19.52 -8.05 24.87
C GLN A 209 -20.35 -7.73 26.12
N PHE A 210 -21.09 -6.61 26.13
CA PHE A 210 -21.83 -6.12 27.29
C PHE A 210 -23.36 -6.11 27.12
N GLY A 211 -23.87 -6.33 25.90
CA GLY A 211 -25.31 -6.28 25.58
C GLY A 211 -25.90 -7.65 25.25
N SER A 212 -27.10 -7.94 25.75
CA SER A 212 -27.79 -9.23 25.54
C SER A 212 -28.68 -9.27 24.30
N ASP A 213 -29.13 -8.13 23.78
CA ASP A 213 -30.05 -8.07 22.64
C ASP A 213 -29.58 -7.04 21.61
N LEU A 214 -29.08 -7.53 20.48
CA LEU A 214 -28.74 -6.72 19.31
C LEU A 214 -29.87 -6.80 18.29
N ASP A 215 -30.21 -5.68 17.65
CA ASP A 215 -31.14 -5.70 16.53
C ASP A 215 -30.55 -6.45 15.32
N ALA A 216 -31.42 -6.91 14.41
CA ALA A 216 -31.01 -7.72 13.26
C ALA A 216 -29.99 -7.02 12.34
N ALA A 217 -30.06 -5.69 12.20
CA ALA A 217 -29.11 -4.97 11.36
C ALA A 217 -27.73 -4.91 12.04
N THR A 218 -27.69 -4.72 13.35
CA THR A 218 -26.44 -4.78 14.13
C THR A 218 -25.83 -6.18 14.12
N GLN A 219 -26.65 -7.23 14.23
CA GLN A 219 -26.19 -8.61 14.14
C GLN A 219 -25.59 -8.93 12.76
N ALA A 220 -26.24 -8.50 11.68
CA ALA A 220 -25.70 -8.67 10.32
C ALA A 220 -24.37 -7.94 10.11
N ARG A 221 -24.22 -6.73 10.66
CA ARG A 221 -22.95 -5.98 10.61
C ARG A 221 -21.84 -6.66 11.41
N LEU A 222 -22.16 -7.18 12.60
CA LEU A 222 -21.22 -7.93 13.43
C LEU A 222 -20.77 -9.19 12.68
N ASN A 223 -21.72 -9.94 12.11
CA ASN A 223 -21.45 -11.13 11.32
C ASN A 223 -20.50 -10.83 10.16
N ARG A 224 -20.83 -9.83 9.33
CA ARG A 224 -19.98 -9.43 8.21
C ARG A 224 -18.58 -9.01 8.65
N GLY A 225 -18.49 -8.24 9.73
CA GLY A 225 -17.19 -7.83 10.29
C GLY A 225 -16.33 -9.00 10.78
N GLN A 226 -16.94 -10.03 11.38
CA GLN A 226 -16.23 -11.27 11.73
C GLN A 226 -15.67 -11.99 10.50
N HIS A 227 -16.48 -12.11 9.44
CA HIS A 227 -16.06 -12.75 8.19
C HIS A 227 -14.96 -11.96 7.48
N LEU A 228 -15.08 -10.63 7.42
CA LEU A 228 -14.03 -9.76 6.90
C LEU A 228 -12.75 -9.87 7.73
N GLN A 229 -12.84 -10.01 9.05
CA GLN A 229 -11.68 -10.25 9.89
C GLN A 229 -10.99 -11.58 9.55
N GLU A 230 -11.75 -12.65 9.31
CA GLU A 230 -11.18 -13.94 8.88
C GLU A 230 -10.53 -13.85 7.51
N ILE A 231 -11.16 -13.17 6.54
CA ILE A 231 -10.59 -12.91 5.19
C ILE A 231 -9.27 -12.15 5.27
N LEU A 232 -9.13 -11.23 6.23
CA LEU A 232 -7.91 -10.44 6.39
C LEU A 232 -6.80 -11.18 7.15
N LYS A 233 -7.05 -12.40 7.66
CA LYS A 233 -5.99 -13.23 8.22
C LYS A 233 -5.20 -13.89 7.11
N GLN A 234 -3.88 -13.85 7.23
CA GLN A 234 -2.97 -14.39 6.23
C GLN A 234 -1.77 -15.08 6.90
N PRO A 235 -1.44 -16.31 6.51
CA PRO A 235 -0.24 -16.99 7.01
C PRO A 235 1.03 -16.33 6.48
N GLN A 236 2.12 -16.47 7.23
CA GLN A 236 3.43 -15.98 6.82
C GLN A 236 3.91 -16.72 5.57
N TYR A 237 4.65 -16.01 4.69
CA TYR A 237 5.23 -16.54 3.45
C TYR A 237 4.21 -16.99 2.39
N ALA A 238 2.95 -16.57 2.51
CA ALA A 238 1.90 -16.84 1.53
C ALA A 238 1.34 -15.53 0.94
N PRO A 239 2.13 -14.74 0.18
CA PRO A 239 1.62 -13.53 -0.46
C PRO A 239 0.49 -13.88 -1.44
N VAL A 240 -0.60 -13.11 -1.40
CA VAL A 240 -1.77 -13.32 -2.26
C VAL A 240 -1.65 -12.41 -3.50
N PRO A 241 -1.84 -12.91 -4.74
CA PRO A 241 -1.89 -12.08 -5.94
C PRO A 241 -2.99 -11.01 -5.90
N LEU A 242 -2.82 -9.92 -6.65
CA LEU A 242 -3.74 -8.77 -6.63
C LEU A 242 -5.18 -9.19 -6.98
N GLU A 243 -5.34 -9.98 -8.04
CA GLU A 243 -6.61 -10.49 -8.53
C GLU A 243 -7.36 -11.28 -7.46
N ASN A 244 -6.67 -12.16 -6.74
CA ASN A 244 -7.27 -12.94 -5.67
C ASN A 244 -7.66 -12.07 -4.48
N GLN A 245 -6.83 -11.09 -4.10
CA GLN A 245 -7.20 -10.12 -3.06
C GLN A 245 -8.46 -9.35 -3.45
N VAL A 246 -8.53 -8.85 -4.68
CA VAL A 246 -9.66 -8.08 -5.19
C VAL A 246 -10.95 -8.92 -5.16
N ILE A 247 -10.90 -10.15 -5.67
CA ILE A 247 -12.05 -11.05 -5.71
C ILE A 247 -12.53 -11.41 -4.29
N THR A 248 -11.62 -11.81 -3.40
CA THR A 248 -11.99 -12.20 -2.03
C THR A 248 -12.56 -11.02 -1.23
N ILE A 249 -11.98 -9.82 -1.36
CA ILE A 249 -12.51 -8.61 -0.71
C ILE A 249 -13.86 -8.23 -1.30
N TYR A 250 -14.04 -8.33 -2.63
CA TYR A 250 -15.34 -8.10 -3.26
C TYR A 250 -16.39 -9.07 -2.70
N ALA A 251 -16.08 -10.36 -2.66
CA ALA A 251 -16.97 -11.39 -2.15
C ALA A 251 -17.37 -11.15 -0.68
N GLY A 252 -16.40 -10.81 0.18
CA GLY A 252 -16.64 -10.50 1.59
C GLY A 252 -17.48 -9.24 1.80
N THR A 253 -17.19 -8.16 1.07
CA THR A 253 -17.92 -6.89 1.21
C THR A 253 -19.36 -6.95 0.67
N HIS A 254 -19.62 -7.82 -0.30
CA HIS A 254 -20.94 -8.06 -0.88
C HIS A 254 -21.73 -9.19 -0.20
N GLY A 255 -21.18 -9.80 0.86
CA GLY A 255 -21.90 -10.77 1.70
C GLY A 255 -21.96 -12.20 1.14
N TYR A 256 -21.11 -12.54 0.17
CA TYR A 256 -21.00 -13.93 -0.31
C TYR A 256 -20.43 -14.88 0.75
N ALA A 257 -19.70 -14.33 1.73
CA ALA A 257 -19.16 -15.07 2.87
C ALA A 257 -20.10 -15.13 4.08
N ASP A 258 -21.19 -14.35 4.14
CA ASP A 258 -21.96 -14.16 5.38
C ASP A 258 -22.60 -15.45 5.94
N ASP A 259 -22.82 -16.46 5.09
CA ASP A 259 -23.42 -17.76 5.44
C ASP A 259 -22.37 -18.86 5.75
N VAL A 260 -21.08 -18.55 5.65
CA VAL A 260 -19.97 -19.49 5.83
C VAL A 260 -19.66 -19.64 7.33
N PRO A 261 -19.59 -20.85 7.90
CA PRO A 261 -19.13 -20.98 9.28
C PRO A 261 -17.71 -20.43 9.46
N LEU A 262 -17.48 -19.61 10.49
CA LEU A 262 -16.21 -18.88 10.69
C LEU A 262 -14.99 -19.80 10.69
N GLU A 263 -15.12 -21.00 11.25
CA GLU A 263 -14.07 -22.02 11.31
C GLU A 263 -13.69 -22.59 9.94
N ARG A 264 -14.55 -22.43 8.93
CA ARG A 264 -14.35 -22.90 7.54
C ARG A 264 -13.99 -21.76 6.59
N MET A 265 -13.80 -20.54 7.08
CA MET A 265 -13.50 -19.38 6.22
C MET A 265 -12.23 -19.55 5.38
N ARG A 266 -11.20 -20.18 5.96
CA ARG A 266 -9.97 -20.48 5.22
C ARG A 266 -10.21 -21.49 4.10
N GLU A 267 -11.01 -22.53 4.35
CA GLU A 267 -11.37 -23.52 3.33
C GLU A 267 -12.18 -22.87 2.21
N TRP A 268 -13.10 -21.96 2.56
CA TRP A 268 -13.90 -21.18 1.63
C TRP A 268 -13.03 -20.28 0.74
N GLU A 269 -12.10 -19.52 1.32
CA GLU A 269 -11.21 -18.64 0.56
C GLU A 269 -10.32 -19.43 -0.41
N GLU A 270 -9.72 -20.52 0.07
CA GLU A 270 -8.89 -21.38 -0.79
C GLU A 270 -9.70 -22.05 -1.89
N ALA A 271 -10.95 -22.46 -1.62
CA ALA A 271 -11.85 -23.03 -2.61
C ALA A 271 -12.31 -21.99 -3.63
N LEU A 272 -12.62 -20.76 -3.21
CA LEU A 272 -12.99 -19.66 -4.08
C LEU A 272 -11.85 -19.33 -5.05
N ASN A 273 -10.64 -19.15 -4.53
CA ASN A 273 -9.47 -18.86 -5.34
C ASN A 273 -9.21 -19.96 -6.39
N ARG A 274 -9.34 -21.24 -6.01
CA ARG A 274 -9.21 -22.38 -6.96
C ARG A 274 -10.32 -22.39 -8.01
N PHE A 275 -11.56 -22.14 -7.61
CA PHE A 275 -12.70 -22.10 -8.52
C PHE A 275 -12.53 -20.98 -9.54
N MET A 276 -12.19 -19.77 -9.10
CA MET A 276 -11.97 -18.63 -9.99
C MET A 276 -10.82 -18.89 -10.96
N ALA A 277 -9.71 -19.46 -10.49
CA ALA A 277 -8.58 -19.80 -11.35
C ALA A 277 -8.89 -20.88 -12.41
N THR A 278 -9.84 -21.78 -12.14
CA THR A 278 -10.15 -22.92 -13.02
C THR A 278 -11.32 -22.63 -13.96
N SER A 279 -12.40 -22.05 -13.44
CA SER A 279 -13.67 -21.87 -14.14
C SER A 279 -13.80 -20.50 -14.79
N TYR A 280 -13.21 -19.46 -14.19
CA TYR A 280 -13.32 -18.06 -14.63
C TYR A 280 -11.96 -17.32 -14.63
N PRO A 281 -10.89 -17.88 -15.22
CA PRO A 281 -9.56 -17.27 -15.21
C PRO A 281 -9.50 -15.90 -15.90
N GLU A 282 -10.44 -15.61 -16.79
CA GLU A 282 -10.58 -14.32 -17.48
C GLU A 282 -10.84 -13.15 -16.52
N VAL A 283 -11.53 -13.39 -15.40
CA VAL A 283 -11.80 -12.34 -14.39
C VAL A 283 -10.48 -11.87 -13.77
N GLY A 284 -9.64 -12.81 -13.34
CA GLY A 284 -8.35 -12.48 -12.75
C GLY A 284 -7.41 -11.79 -13.74
N LYS A 285 -7.38 -12.25 -15.00
CA LYS A 285 -6.58 -11.63 -16.07
C LYS A 285 -7.02 -10.19 -16.35
N ALA A 286 -8.33 -9.96 -16.49
CA ALA A 286 -8.87 -8.63 -16.73
C ALA A 286 -8.51 -7.64 -15.61
N ILE A 287 -8.58 -8.08 -14.34
CA ILE A 287 -8.22 -7.25 -13.18
C ILE A 287 -6.74 -6.84 -13.24
N VAL A 288 -5.84 -7.75 -13.58
CA VAL A 288 -4.39 -7.48 -13.64
C VAL A 288 -4.05 -6.59 -14.84
N GLU A 289 -4.62 -6.86 -16.01
CA GLU A 289 -4.32 -6.14 -17.26
C GLU A 289 -4.92 -4.73 -17.26
N GLU A 290 -6.17 -4.56 -16.83
CA GLU A 290 -6.83 -3.25 -16.82
C GLU A 290 -6.55 -2.44 -15.54
N GLY A 291 -6.16 -3.11 -14.45
CA GLY A 291 -5.98 -2.48 -13.14
C GLY A 291 -7.25 -1.91 -12.52
N ARG A 292 -8.43 -2.23 -13.08
CA ARG A 292 -9.78 -1.81 -12.69
C ARG A 292 -10.77 -2.96 -12.87
N ILE A 293 -11.93 -2.86 -12.22
CA ILE A 293 -13.07 -3.74 -12.49
C ILE A 293 -13.99 -3.00 -13.46
N SER A 294 -14.07 -3.46 -14.70
CA SER A 294 -15.05 -2.97 -15.69
C SER A 294 -16.43 -3.56 -15.41
N ASP A 295 -17.48 -2.97 -15.99
CA ASP A 295 -18.85 -3.47 -15.85
C ASP A 295 -18.99 -4.91 -16.38
N GLU A 296 -18.25 -5.25 -17.45
CA GLU A 296 -18.21 -6.61 -17.99
C GLU A 296 -17.51 -7.59 -17.04
N THR A 297 -16.38 -7.17 -16.45
CA THR A 297 -15.62 -7.98 -15.48
C THR A 297 -16.44 -8.20 -14.21
N GLU A 298 -17.15 -7.17 -13.74
CA GLU A 298 -18.03 -7.26 -12.59
C GLU A 298 -19.18 -8.23 -12.82
N ALA A 299 -19.85 -8.14 -13.98
CA ALA A 299 -20.95 -9.05 -14.32
C ALA A 299 -20.49 -10.52 -14.36
N LEU A 300 -19.31 -10.79 -14.92
CA LEU A 300 -18.72 -12.13 -14.92
C LEU A 300 -18.32 -12.59 -13.51
N MET A 301 -17.74 -11.70 -12.70
CA MET A 301 -17.35 -11.99 -11.33
C MET A 301 -18.57 -12.31 -10.46
N VAL A 302 -19.66 -11.54 -10.55
CA VAL A 302 -20.92 -11.81 -9.84
C VAL A 302 -21.48 -13.17 -10.24
N LYS A 303 -21.55 -13.46 -11.54
CA LYS A 303 -22.00 -14.77 -12.03
C LYS A 303 -21.16 -15.92 -11.45
N ALA A 304 -19.84 -15.76 -11.44
CA ALA A 304 -18.92 -16.75 -10.90
C ALA A 304 -19.11 -16.95 -9.39
N LEU A 305 -19.31 -15.87 -8.64
CA LEU A 305 -19.54 -15.92 -7.19
C LEU A 305 -20.89 -16.57 -6.86
N ASP A 306 -21.94 -16.30 -7.63
CA ASP A 306 -23.24 -16.96 -7.48
C ASP A 306 -23.16 -18.46 -7.74
N GLU A 307 -22.44 -18.87 -8.80
CA GLU A 307 -22.21 -20.28 -9.13
C GLU A 307 -21.38 -20.98 -8.04
N PHE A 308 -20.33 -20.33 -7.56
CA PHE A 308 -19.52 -20.84 -6.46
C PHE A 308 -20.35 -21.00 -5.18
N LYS A 309 -21.15 -19.99 -4.82
CA LYS A 309 -22.02 -20.02 -3.64
C LYS A 309 -23.03 -21.17 -3.72
N ALA A 310 -23.58 -21.46 -4.89
CA ALA A 310 -24.50 -22.57 -5.08
C ALA A 310 -23.82 -23.95 -4.98
N GLY A 311 -22.54 -24.04 -5.36
CA GLY A 311 -21.76 -25.27 -5.33
C GLY A 311 -21.03 -25.55 -4.02
N TRP A 312 -20.74 -24.51 -3.22
CA TRP A 312 -19.99 -24.62 -1.98
C TRP A 312 -20.84 -25.26 -0.86
N ARG A 313 -20.27 -26.25 -0.16
CA ARG A 313 -20.90 -27.00 0.93
C ARG A 313 -19.96 -27.13 2.10
#